data_AF-A0A4Q4WPJ8-F1
#
_entry.id   AF-A0A4Q4WPJ8-F1
#
_cell.length_a   1.000
_cell.length_b   1.000
_cell.length_c   1.000
_cell.angle_alpha   90.00
_cell.angle_beta   90.00
_cell.angle_gamma   90.00
#
_symmetry.space_group_name_H-M   'P 1'
#
loop_
_entity.id
_entity.type
_entity.pdbx_description
1 polymer ?
#
loop_
_entity_poly.entity_id
_entity_poly.type
_entity_poly.pdbx_seq_one_letter_code
_entity_poly.pdbx_strand_id
1 'polypeptide(L)'
;MGRLIKNHWARLITLTAAAYQIVAALEGYFWPKIFWDFLTKTLDGAVKPVPALQTINLIMGIAMFAWDWPLPWIAGTSIHRSLEARLAVLPLVALASILLYQATNAGIYYLVAMVVYFWAYSEGERLLAIAKERLPLAEGREIPFV
;
A
#
# COMPACT_ATOMS: atom_id res chain seq x y z
N MET A 1 -22.27 12.15 10.71
CA MET A 1 -21.33 11.54 11.67
C MET A 1 -20.07 11.07 10.92
N GLY A 2 -18.87 11.34 11.44
CA GLY A 2 -17.60 11.20 10.73
C GLY A 2 -17.27 9.77 10.27
N ARG A 3 -17.37 9.52 8.95
CA ARG A 3 -17.24 8.20 8.32
C ARG A 3 -15.92 8.03 7.56
N LEU A 4 -14.78 8.27 8.22
CA LEU A 4 -13.46 8.17 7.58
C LEU A 4 -12.47 7.28 8.34
N ILE A 5 -12.92 6.60 9.39
CA ILE A 5 -12.02 5.86 10.28
C ILE A 5 -11.33 4.71 9.55
N LYS A 6 -12.06 3.98 8.69
CA LYS A 6 -11.51 2.78 8.03
C LYS A 6 -10.57 3.16 6.90
N ASN A 7 -10.92 4.17 6.10
CA ASN A 7 -10.03 4.68 5.06
C ASN A 7 -8.69 5.19 5.63
N HIS A 8 -8.72 5.96 6.72
CA HIS A 8 -7.48 6.44 7.35
C HIS A 8 -6.70 5.30 7.99
N TRP A 9 -7.40 4.34 8.60
CA TRP A 9 -6.77 3.16 9.18
C TRP A 9 -6.08 2.30 8.12
N ALA A 10 -6.76 1.98 7.02
CA ALA A 10 -6.20 1.25 5.89
C ALA A 10 -4.98 1.97 5.30
N ARG A 11 -5.04 3.30 5.20
CA ARG A 11 -3.92 4.14 4.74
C ARG A 11 -2.71 4.06 5.66
N LEU A 12 -2.91 4.11 6.97
CA LEU A 12 -1.83 3.96 7.95
C LEU A 12 -1.19 2.57 7.87
N ILE A 13 -2.00 1.51 7.72
CA ILE A 13 -1.48 0.15 7.51
C ILE A 13 -0.66 0.10 6.22
N THR A 14 -1.15 0.70 5.14
CA THR A 14 -0.47 0.68 3.83
C THR A 14 0.84 1.45 3.85
N LEU A 15 0.90 2.60 4.53
CA LEU A 15 2.15 3.35 4.74
C LEU A 15 3.17 2.55 5.55
N THR A 16 2.70 1.87 6.59
CA THR A 16 3.56 1.00 7.42
C THR A 16 4.08 -0.18 6.60
N ALA A 17 3.20 -0.83 5.82
CA ALA A 17 3.55 -1.92 4.92
C ALA A 17 4.58 -1.47 3.86
N ALA A 18 4.38 -0.29 3.27
CA ALA A 18 5.28 0.26 2.25
C ALA A 18 6.66 0.61 2.81
N ALA A 19 6.73 1.25 3.98
CA ALA A 19 8.00 1.50 4.64
C ALA A 19 8.75 0.19 4.95
N TYR A 20 8.03 -0.83 5.44
CA TYR A 20 8.60 -2.14 5.67
C TYR A 20 9.08 -2.80 4.36
N GLN A 21 8.27 -2.77 3.30
CA GLN A 21 8.61 -3.35 2.01
C GLN A 21 9.89 -2.75 1.43
N ILE A 22 10.09 -1.43 1.55
CA ILE A 22 11.31 -0.75 1.10
C ILE A 22 12.53 -1.29 1.85
N VAL A 23 12.49 -1.34 3.18
CA VAL A 23 13.60 -1.83 4.00
C VAL A 23 13.88 -3.32 3.71
N ALA A 24 12.83 -4.14 3.61
CA ALA A 24 12.94 -5.54 3.28
C ALA A 24 13.52 -5.79 1.88
N ALA A 25 13.16 -4.96 0.89
CA ALA A 25 13.73 -5.04 -0.46
C ALA A 25 15.23 -4.73 -0.43
N LEU A 26 15.65 -3.71 0.32
CA LEU A 26 17.06 -3.36 0.50
C LEU A 26 17.84 -4.50 1.17
N GLU A 27 17.30 -5.10 2.24
CA GLU A 27 17.90 -6.27 2.89
C GLU A 27 18.00 -7.47 1.93
N GLY A 28 16.99 -7.65 1.07
CA GLY A 28 16.96 -8.70 0.06
C GLY A 28 18.10 -8.64 -0.97
N TYR A 29 18.76 -7.49 -1.15
CA TYR A 29 19.98 -7.41 -1.99
C TYR A 29 21.17 -8.07 -1.31
N PHE A 30 21.26 -8.04 0.02
CA PHE A 30 22.34 -8.66 0.78
C PHE A 30 22.09 -10.15 1.02
N TRP A 31 20.82 -10.54 1.25
CA TRP A 31 20.43 -11.93 1.47
C TRP A 31 19.31 -12.36 0.50
N PRO A 32 19.62 -12.58 -0.79
CA PRO A 32 18.62 -12.89 -1.82
C PRO A 32 17.95 -14.24 -1.57
N LYS A 33 16.72 -14.22 -1.06
CA LYS A 33 15.92 -15.42 -0.76
C LYS A 33 14.48 -15.26 -1.22
N ILE A 34 14.01 -16.25 -1.99
CA ILE A 34 12.59 -16.46 -2.25
C ILE A 34 11.93 -17.00 -0.98
N PHE A 35 10.68 -16.65 -0.73
CA PHE A 35 9.95 -17.15 0.44
C PHE A 35 9.90 -18.69 0.52
N TRP A 36 9.65 -19.35 -0.62
CA TRP A 36 9.59 -20.81 -0.75
C TRP A 36 10.95 -21.50 -0.95
N ASP A 37 12.06 -20.84 -0.65
CA ASP A 37 13.40 -21.43 -0.79
C ASP A 37 13.59 -22.71 0.06
N PHE A 38 12.74 -22.93 1.06
CA PHE A 38 12.69 -24.18 1.86
C PHE A 38 11.98 -25.35 1.15
N LEU A 39 11.12 -25.07 0.17
CA LEU A 39 10.30 -26.06 -0.54
C LEU A 39 10.83 -26.33 -1.95
N THR A 40 11.32 -25.30 -2.65
CA THR A 40 11.84 -25.42 -4.02
C THR A 40 12.89 -24.36 -4.33
N LYS A 41 13.85 -24.71 -5.21
CA LYS A 41 14.89 -23.80 -5.73
C LYS A 41 14.59 -23.29 -7.13
N THR A 42 13.50 -23.73 -7.76
CA THR A 42 13.15 -23.37 -9.16
C THR A 42 12.95 -21.86 -9.35
N LEU A 43 12.60 -21.14 -8.29
CA LEU A 43 12.33 -19.69 -8.33
C LEU A 43 13.54 -18.81 -8.00
N ASP A 44 14.70 -19.41 -7.66
CA ASP A 44 15.90 -18.67 -7.25
C ASP A 44 16.36 -17.66 -8.30
N GLY A 45 16.10 -17.94 -9.59
CA GLY A 45 16.41 -17.05 -10.71
C GLY A 45 15.80 -15.65 -10.60
N ALA A 46 14.73 -15.48 -9.80
CA ALA A 46 14.09 -14.18 -9.57
C ALA A 46 14.81 -13.31 -8.53
N VAL A 47 15.65 -13.90 -7.67
CA VAL A 47 16.40 -13.18 -6.61
C VAL A 47 17.91 -13.16 -6.83
N LYS A 48 18.46 -14.14 -7.58
CA LYS A 48 19.88 -14.25 -7.93
C LYS A 48 20.05 -15.06 -9.24
N PRO A 49 21.05 -14.75 -10.09
CA PRO A 49 22.04 -13.68 -9.94
C PRO A 49 21.48 -12.29 -10.25
N VAL A 50 20.33 -12.20 -10.90
CA VAL A 50 19.65 -10.93 -11.18
C VAL A 50 18.65 -10.65 -10.05
N PRO A 51 18.78 -9.54 -9.30
CA PRO A 51 17.91 -9.20 -8.19
C PRO A 51 16.59 -8.57 -8.68
N ALA A 52 15.87 -9.27 -9.56
CA ALA A 52 14.65 -8.77 -10.19
C ALA A 52 13.56 -8.54 -9.15
N LEU A 53 13.37 -9.50 -8.24
CA LEU A 53 12.30 -9.45 -7.24
C LEU A 53 12.54 -8.36 -6.18
N GLN A 54 13.78 -8.12 -5.79
CA GLN A 54 14.16 -7.02 -4.90
C GLN A 54 13.88 -5.67 -5.56
N THR A 55 14.23 -5.52 -6.83
CA THR A 55 14.01 -4.30 -7.60
C THR A 55 12.50 -4.02 -7.76
N ILE A 56 11.70 -5.05 -8.08
CA ILE A 56 10.24 -4.94 -8.15
C ILE A 56 9.66 -4.50 -6.80
N ASN A 57 10.07 -5.14 -5.69
CA ASN A 57 9.60 -4.79 -4.35
C ASN A 57 10.00 -3.37 -3.94
N LEU A 58 11.22 -2.94 -4.28
CA LEU A 58 11.69 -1.59 -3.99
C LEU A 58 10.86 -0.54 -4.72
N ILE A 59 10.62 -0.74 -6.03
CA ILE A 59 9.81 0.17 -6.85
C ILE A 59 8.36 0.20 -6.33
N MET A 60 7.76 -0.96 -6.08
CA MET A 60 6.39 -1.05 -5.58
C MET A 60 6.24 -0.42 -4.19
N GLY A 61 7.20 -0.66 -3.28
CA GLY A 61 7.20 -0.06 -1.95
C GLY A 61 7.28 1.46 -2.00
N ILE A 62 8.18 2.02 -2.82
CA ILE A 62 8.28 3.47 -3.04
C ILE A 62 7.00 4.03 -3.66
N ALA A 63 6.45 3.35 -4.67
CA ALA A 63 5.22 3.78 -5.34
C ALA A 63 4.02 3.80 -4.37
N MET A 64 3.86 2.75 -3.56
CA MET A 64 2.80 2.68 -2.55
C MET A 64 2.99 3.73 -1.46
N PHE A 65 4.23 3.92 -0.99
CA PHE A 65 4.54 4.97 -0.01
C PHE A 65 4.19 6.35 -0.57
N ALA A 66 4.58 6.66 -1.80
CA ALA A 66 4.31 7.94 -2.44
C ALA A 66 2.81 8.16 -2.76
N TRP A 67 2.07 7.10 -3.14
CA TRP A 67 0.64 7.17 -3.38
C TRP A 67 -0.12 7.42 -2.07
N ASP A 68 0.22 6.69 -1.02
CA ASP A 68 -0.44 6.86 0.27
C ASP A 68 0.07 8.01 1.10
N TRP A 69 1.24 8.55 0.81
CA TRP A 69 1.66 9.81 1.39
C TRP A 69 0.88 10.96 0.74
N PRO A 70 0.32 11.91 1.50
CA PRO A 70 -0.35 13.10 0.96
C PRO A 70 0.68 14.09 0.38
N LEU A 71 1.50 13.68 -0.59
CA LEU A 71 2.48 14.56 -1.21
C LEU A 71 1.77 15.77 -1.84
N PRO A 72 2.25 17.01 -1.64
CA PRO A 72 1.56 18.21 -2.13
C PRO A 72 1.23 18.21 -3.62
N TRP A 73 2.02 17.50 -4.43
CA TRP A 73 1.85 17.44 -5.89
C TRP A 73 0.92 16.31 -6.37
N ILE A 74 0.60 15.33 -5.52
CA ILE A 74 -0.25 14.16 -5.86
C ILE A 74 -1.60 14.22 -5.12
N ALA A 75 -1.64 14.91 -3.98
CA ALA A 75 -2.83 15.05 -3.15
C ALA A 75 -3.99 15.68 -3.93
N GLY A 76 -5.11 14.96 -4.02
CA GLY A 76 -6.35 15.44 -4.64
C GLY A 76 -6.56 15.03 -6.10
N THR A 77 -5.61 14.35 -6.73
CA THR A 77 -5.84 13.73 -8.05
C THR A 77 -6.94 12.66 -7.98
N SER A 78 -7.56 12.33 -9.11
CA SER A 78 -8.60 11.29 -9.18
C SER A 78 -8.07 9.91 -8.76
N ILE A 79 -6.85 9.58 -9.18
CA ILE A 79 -6.16 8.33 -8.84
C ILE A 79 -5.80 8.29 -7.34
N HIS A 80 -5.35 9.41 -6.76
CA HIS A 80 -5.04 9.49 -5.32
C HIS A 80 -6.26 9.18 -4.43
N ARG A 81 -7.44 9.61 -4.87
CA ARG A 81 -8.72 9.48 -4.14
C ARG A 81 -9.49 8.19 -4.43
N SER A 82 -9.12 7.43 -5.45
CA SER A 82 -9.85 6.22 -5.83
C SER A 82 -9.52 5.06 -4.90
N LEU A 83 -10.56 4.47 -4.33
CA LEU A 83 -10.48 3.23 -3.55
C LEU A 83 -10.39 2.00 -4.44
N GLU A 84 -11.07 2.05 -5.59
CA GLU A 84 -11.09 1.01 -6.60
C GLU A 84 -9.68 0.76 -7.15
N ALA A 85 -8.96 1.83 -7.47
CA ALA A 85 -7.57 1.75 -7.93
C ALA A 85 -6.67 1.07 -6.88
N ARG A 86 -6.92 1.30 -5.59
CA ARG A 86 -6.15 0.70 -4.49
C ARG A 86 -6.46 -0.78 -4.35
N LEU A 87 -7.74 -1.13 -4.38
CA LEU A 87 -8.18 -2.52 -4.32
C LEU A 87 -7.69 -3.34 -5.52
N ALA A 88 -7.48 -2.70 -6.68
CA ALA A 88 -6.88 -3.35 -7.84
C ALA A 88 -5.35 -3.57 -7.69
N VAL A 89 -4.63 -2.62 -7.09
CA VAL A 89 -3.15 -2.64 -7.00
C VAL A 89 -2.64 -3.43 -5.79
N LEU A 90 -3.35 -3.39 -4.66
CA LEU A 90 -2.92 -4.05 -3.42
C LEU A 90 -2.66 -5.56 -3.57
N PRO A 91 -3.47 -6.36 -4.28
CA PRO A 91 -3.17 -7.77 -4.52
C PRO A 91 -1.82 -7.98 -5.22
N LEU A 92 -1.49 -7.13 -6.20
CA LEU A 92 -0.23 -7.23 -6.95
C LEU A 92 0.97 -6.93 -6.05
N VAL A 93 0.89 -5.88 -5.24
CA VAL A 93 1.97 -5.49 -4.32
C VAL A 93 2.13 -6.51 -3.20
N ALA A 94 1.02 -7.03 -2.67
CA ALA A 94 1.04 -8.09 -1.66
C ALA A 94 1.69 -9.36 -2.20
N LEU A 95 1.35 -9.78 -3.43
CA LEU A 95 1.97 -10.95 -4.06
C LEU A 95 3.48 -10.77 -4.25
N ALA A 96 3.91 -9.62 -4.78
CA ALA A 96 5.34 -9.33 -4.95
C ALA A 96 6.10 -9.36 -3.62
N SER A 97 5.47 -8.83 -2.55
CA SER A 97 6.03 -8.84 -1.19
C SER A 97 6.12 -10.24 -0.61
N ILE A 98 5.09 -11.09 -0.79
CA ILE A 98 5.09 -12.45 -0.27
C ILE A 98 6.15 -13.32 -0.94
N LEU A 99 6.42 -13.11 -2.24
CA LEU A 99 7.44 -13.88 -2.97
C LEU A 99 8.86 -13.64 -2.44
N LEU A 100 9.16 -12.45 -1.91
CA LEU A 100 10.45 -12.12 -1.32
C LEU A 100 10.44 -12.47 0.17
N TYR A 101 11.39 -13.30 0.62
CA TYR A 101 11.40 -13.81 2.00
C TYR A 101 11.40 -12.69 3.05
N GLN A 102 12.17 -11.62 2.83
CA GLN A 102 12.27 -10.50 3.75
C GLN A 102 10.97 -9.67 3.81
N ALA A 103 10.19 -9.64 2.72
CA ALA A 103 9.03 -8.77 2.59
C ALA A 103 7.69 -9.45 2.91
N THR A 104 7.70 -10.71 3.35
CA THR A 104 6.46 -11.45 3.65
C THR A 104 5.57 -10.73 4.68
N ASN A 105 6.16 -10.13 5.71
CA ASN A 105 5.42 -9.34 6.71
C ASN A 105 4.73 -8.11 6.09
N ALA A 106 5.40 -7.39 5.19
CA ALA A 106 4.77 -6.31 4.43
C ALA A 106 3.61 -6.83 3.58
N GLY A 107 3.77 -7.98 2.94
CA GLY A 107 2.72 -8.64 2.19
C GLY A 107 1.47 -8.93 3.03
N ILE A 108 1.65 -9.46 4.25
CA ILE A 108 0.55 -9.68 5.20
C ILE A 108 -0.13 -8.35 5.56
N TYR A 109 0.63 -7.30 5.84
CA TYR A 109 0.05 -5.98 6.13
C TYR A 109 -0.71 -5.39 4.95
N TYR A 110 -0.25 -5.59 3.71
CA TYR A 110 -1.00 -5.20 2.52
C TYR A 110 -2.32 -5.96 2.37
N LEU A 111 -2.35 -7.26 2.70
CA LEU A 111 -3.60 -8.04 2.71
C LEU A 111 -4.58 -7.53 3.76
N VAL A 112 -4.09 -7.18 4.97
CA VAL A 112 -4.93 -6.56 6.00
C VAL A 112 -5.45 -5.21 5.50
N ALA A 113 -4.59 -4.35 4.94
CA ALA A 113 -5.00 -3.07 4.38
C ALA A 113 -6.06 -3.24 3.28
N MET A 114 -5.92 -4.24 2.42
CA MET A 114 -6.89 -4.57 1.37
C MET A 114 -8.26 -4.91 1.95
N VAL A 115 -8.32 -5.74 3.00
CA VAL A 115 -9.58 -6.07 3.69
C VAL A 115 -10.22 -4.81 4.29
N VAL A 116 -9.42 -3.95 4.92
CA VAL A 116 -9.94 -2.71 5.52
C VAL A 116 -10.41 -1.72 4.45
N TYR A 117 -9.66 -1.57 3.35
CA TYR A 117 -10.09 -0.74 2.22
C TYR A 117 -11.36 -1.28 1.56
N PHE A 118 -11.50 -2.60 1.46
CA PHE A 118 -12.70 -3.22 0.90
C PHE A 118 -13.91 -2.96 1.80
N TRP A 119 -13.73 -3.03 3.13
CA TRP A 119 -14.76 -2.65 4.09
C TRP A 119 -15.13 -1.16 3.97
N ALA A 120 -14.14 -0.29 3.86
CA ALA A 120 -14.42 1.14 3.67
C ALA A 120 -15.17 1.41 2.34
N TYR A 121 -14.81 0.69 1.29
CA TYR A 121 -15.49 0.74 -0.02
C TYR A 121 -16.94 0.25 0.08
N SER A 122 -17.22 -0.84 0.78
CA SER A 122 -18.58 -1.38 0.92
C SER A 122 -19.51 -0.46 1.72
N GLU A 123 -18.96 0.38 2.60
CA GLU A 123 -19.71 1.41 3.32
C GLU A 123 -19.78 2.77 2.59
N GLY A 124 -19.17 2.87 1.40
CA GLY A 124 -19.13 4.10 0.61
C GLY A 124 -18.28 5.22 1.22
N GLU A 125 -17.28 4.89 2.06
CA GLU A 125 -16.34 5.88 2.60
C GLU A 125 -15.50 6.46 1.45
N ARG A 126 -15.29 7.78 1.42
CA ARG A 126 -14.43 8.44 0.40
C ARG A 126 -13.08 8.82 1.00
N LEU A 127 -12.01 8.73 0.21
CA LEU A 127 -10.70 9.27 0.60
C LEU A 127 -10.70 10.80 0.49
N LEU A 128 -10.47 11.46 1.63
CA LEU A 128 -10.26 12.90 1.69
C LEU A 128 -8.75 13.20 1.56
N ALA A 129 -8.41 14.13 0.68
CA ALA A 129 -7.06 14.69 0.66
C ALA A 129 -6.85 15.52 1.93
N ILE A 130 -5.71 15.36 2.61
CA ILE A 130 -5.39 16.10 3.85
C ILE A 130 -5.42 17.62 3.65
N ALA A 131 -5.18 18.12 2.43
CA ALA A 131 -5.38 19.53 2.08
C ALA A 131 -6.83 20.02 2.34
N LYS A 132 -7.82 19.15 2.18
CA LYS A 132 -9.24 19.43 2.47
C LYS A 132 -9.58 19.26 3.96
N GLU A 133 -8.77 18.54 4.72
CA GLU A 133 -8.90 18.37 6.17
C GLU A 133 -8.35 19.59 6.94
N ARG A 134 -7.38 20.31 6.36
CA ARG A 134 -6.92 21.63 6.84
C ARG A 134 -7.88 22.78 6.53
N LEU A 135 -8.86 22.59 5.65
CA LEU A 135 -9.95 23.55 5.48
C LEU A 135 -10.97 23.29 6.60
N PRO A 136 -11.25 24.31 7.41
CA PRO A 136 -11.62 24.09 8.79
C PRO A 136 -13.00 23.43 8.90
N LEU A 137 -13.10 22.49 9.85
CA LEU A 137 -14.32 22.09 10.54
C LEU A 137 -15.05 23.27 11.24
N ALA A 138 -14.67 24.52 10.94
CA ALA A 138 -15.24 25.75 11.50
C ALA A 138 -16.47 26.26 10.73
N GLU A 139 -16.77 25.70 9.56
CA GLU A 139 -18.00 26.05 8.85
C GLU A 139 -18.90 24.82 8.75
N GLY A 140 -19.90 24.77 9.62
CA GLY A 140 -20.95 23.74 9.66
C GLY A 140 -21.84 23.75 8.41
N ARG A 141 -21.25 23.51 7.24
CA ARG A 141 -21.99 23.26 6.00
C ARG A 141 -22.04 21.77 5.74
N GLU A 142 -23.24 21.22 5.89
CA GLU A 142 -23.57 19.89 5.42
C GLU A 142 -23.23 19.78 3.94
N ILE A 143 -22.37 18.82 3.59
CA ILE A 143 -22.03 18.53 2.19
C ILE A 143 -23.20 17.72 1.63
N PRO A 144 -23.95 18.21 0.62
CA PRO A 144 -25.06 17.45 0.07
C PRO A 144 -24.55 16.20 -0.63
N PHE A 145 -25.22 15.07 -0.37
CA PHE A 145 -25.08 13.85 -1.13
C PHE A 145 -25.69 14.06 -2.53
N VAL A 146 -24.83 14.21 -3.53
CA VAL A 146 -25.09 13.87 -4.93
C VAL A 146 -23.85 13.16 -5.46
#